data_AF-A0A7X6GZ01-F1
#
_entry.id   AF-A0A7X6GZ01-F1
#
_cell.length_a   1.000
_cell.length_b   1.000
_cell.length_c   1.000
_cell.angle_alpha   90.00
_cell.angle_beta   90.00
_cell.angle_gamma   90.00
#
_symmetry.space_group_name_H-M   'P 1'
#
loop_
_entity.id
_entity.type
_entity.pdbx_description
1 polymer ?
#
loop_
_entity_poly.entity_id
_entity_poly.type
_entity_poly.pdbx_seq_one_letter_code
_entity_poly.pdbx_strand_id
1 'polypeptide(L)'
;MRFALSLTAALMASTAALADDILLRADIAEATVFLSSAEVTRRATVSLPAGEHRLLIPVPDLSAADLLEISGPDGLSFGPPQRRAGHVIAEGVLDDPSQAVARSAVDAAEDALLAAEDALATADGGIRALEAQMAYLTALTRGGPEGAAMPADPGLVPQLLATLGAETARVQAELQAARVARRDLAEAVTDRGVALAAARDALARLRPFGTAVDVVEVPVRVAADTEAEIALGYLSYAAGWEPSYELRLDSETGALEVARFVTVQAGGGARWQEVAMVFSTATPARQREPSELSPSPARIVEPAPPVVLGAVPRIASGDMVMLEAAPVAEPVMVDDRAALQVEGLSLSWAYAEPVSLGPDGIAVLPLDTLALTAETEARAIPRYDETAFLVAMATNDTGEPLLPGLARFYRDGALVGEDWLPMVAAGAEAELGFGPLDHLRLVWIDRSLAEGDRGVFTTASTQLREIAFGVENLSDAAETVRLLYATPFAEQEDLGLDLTLAPPPSERDVDDLRGVHAWTLEVAPGATALVEMRVEFDWPEGQELTWWP
;
A
#
# COMPACT_ATOMS: atom_id res chain seq x y z
N MET A 1 -58.76 -68.13 -27.23
CA MET A 1 -57.28 -68.24 -27.15
C MET A 1 -56.72 -67.23 -28.16
N ARG A 2 -55.78 -66.32 -27.89
CA ARG A 2 -54.98 -65.93 -26.72
C ARG A 2 -54.39 -64.55 -27.09
N PHE A 3 -54.49 -63.60 -26.16
CA PHE A 3 -53.63 -62.44 -25.90
C PHE A 3 -52.76 -61.83 -27.03
N ALA A 4 -53.04 -60.56 -27.35
CA ALA A 4 -52.02 -59.59 -27.75
C ALA A 4 -52.34 -58.26 -27.02
N LEU A 5 -51.85 -58.18 -25.78
CA LEU A 5 -51.83 -56.97 -24.95
C LEU A 5 -50.58 -56.14 -25.32
N SER A 6 -50.78 -54.84 -25.47
CA SER A 6 -50.00 -53.79 -24.82
C SER A 6 -48.47 -53.82 -24.99
N LEU A 7 -47.96 -53.14 -26.01
CA LEU A 7 -46.58 -52.62 -26.00
C LEU A 7 -46.50 -51.32 -26.82
N THR A 8 -47.16 -50.27 -26.33
CA THR A 8 -47.12 -48.94 -26.98
C THR A 8 -47.19 -47.82 -25.92
N ALA A 9 -46.41 -47.96 -24.85
CA ALA A 9 -46.24 -46.95 -23.81
C ALA A 9 -44.93 -47.19 -23.02
N ALA A 10 -43.78 -47.03 -23.67
CA ALA A 10 -42.47 -46.93 -23.01
C ALA A 10 -41.41 -46.36 -23.98
N LEU A 11 -41.72 -45.20 -24.57
CA LEU A 11 -40.72 -44.30 -25.16
C LEU A 11 -40.95 -42.91 -24.56
N MET A 12 -41.04 -42.85 -23.22
CA MET A 12 -40.61 -41.65 -22.52
C MET A 12 -39.09 -41.68 -22.63
N ALA A 13 -38.57 -40.82 -23.49
CA ALA A 13 -37.15 -40.58 -23.61
C ALA A 13 -36.62 -40.28 -22.20
N SER A 14 -35.90 -41.23 -21.63
CA SER A 14 -34.93 -40.98 -20.60
C SER A 14 -33.86 -40.08 -21.23
N THR A 15 -34.08 -38.77 -21.18
CA THR A 15 -32.97 -37.82 -21.22
C THR A 15 -32.10 -38.18 -20.03
N ALA A 16 -31.07 -38.99 -20.26
CA ALA A 16 -29.95 -39.06 -19.35
C ALA A 16 -29.48 -37.62 -19.21
N ALA A 17 -29.77 -36.99 -18.08
CA ALA A 17 -29.25 -35.68 -17.72
C ALA A 17 -27.72 -35.82 -17.78
N LEU A 18 -27.12 -35.27 -18.83
CA LEU A 18 -25.68 -35.12 -18.90
C LEU A 18 -25.32 -34.12 -17.80
N ALA A 19 -24.22 -34.39 -17.10
CA ALA A 19 -23.71 -33.45 -16.12
C ALA A 19 -23.15 -32.25 -16.87
N ASP A 20 -23.90 -31.14 -16.85
CA ASP A 20 -23.48 -29.90 -17.50
C ASP A 20 -22.48 -29.16 -16.59
N ASP A 21 -21.48 -28.57 -17.23
CA ASP A 21 -20.55 -27.63 -16.60
C ASP A 21 -21.17 -26.23 -16.66
N ILE A 22 -21.58 -25.72 -15.50
CA ILE A 22 -22.24 -24.43 -15.34
C ILE A 22 -21.20 -23.43 -14.84
N LEU A 23 -20.75 -22.55 -15.74
CA LEU A 23 -19.86 -21.45 -15.40
C LEU A 23 -20.65 -20.37 -14.66
N LEU A 24 -20.23 -20.06 -13.44
CA LEU A 24 -20.94 -19.19 -12.51
C LEU A 24 -20.03 -18.08 -12.00
N ARG A 25 -20.34 -16.82 -12.33
CA ARG A 25 -19.68 -15.66 -11.73
C ARG A 25 -20.25 -15.42 -10.34
N ALA A 26 -19.40 -15.58 -9.32
CA ALA A 26 -19.69 -15.18 -7.94
C ALA A 26 -18.74 -14.07 -7.51
N ASP A 27 -19.30 -12.86 -7.34
CA ASP A 27 -18.57 -11.69 -6.87
C ASP A 27 -18.54 -11.68 -5.34
N ILE A 28 -17.52 -11.02 -4.77
CA ILE A 28 -17.39 -10.88 -3.31
C ILE A 28 -18.55 -10.01 -2.83
N ALA A 29 -19.37 -10.56 -1.94
CA ALA A 29 -20.51 -9.86 -1.36
C ALA A 29 -20.22 -9.40 0.07
N GLU A 30 -19.52 -10.23 0.83
CA GLU A 30 -19.24 -10.00 2.25
C GLU A 30 -17.79 -10.37 2.56
N ALA A 31 -17.17 -9.61 3.47
CA ALA A 31 -15.85 -9.92 3.99
C ALA A 31 -15.72 -9.55 5.46
N THR A 32 -15.30 -10.50 6.28
CA THR A 32 -14.76 -10.21 7.62
C THR A 32 -13.25 -10.18 7.53
N VAL A 33 -12.67 -8.98 7.57
CA VAL A 33 -11.23 -8.75 7.45
C VAL A 33 -10.59 -8.79 8.84
N PHE A 34 -9.61 -9.66 9.02
CA PHE A 34 -8.75 -9.78 10.18
C PHE A 34 -7.40 -9.09 9.94
N LEU A 35 -6.57 -8.96 10.97
CA LEU A 35 -5.27 -8.27 10.85
C LEU A 35 -4.36 -8.84 9.75
N SER A 36 -4.44 -10.15 9.48
CA SER A 36 -3.56 -10.83 8.50
C SER A 36 -4.28 -11.84 7.60
N SER A 37 -5.60 -11.79 7.53
CA SER A 37 -6.43 -12.67 6.68
C SER A 37 -7.82 -12.05 6.52
N ALA A 38 -8.64 -12.56 5.61
CA ALA A 38 -10.05 -12.22 5.54
C ALA A 38 -10.89 -13.47 5.30
N GLU A 39 -12.00 -13.61 6.02
CA GLU A 39 -13.07 -14.53 5.65
C GLU A 39 -13.91 -13.85 4.57
N VAL A 40 -13.92 -14.43 3.38
CA VAL A 40 -14.54 -13.87 2.17
C VAL A 40 -15.71 -14.76 1.77
N THR A 41 -16.86 -14.14 1.51
CA THR A 41 -18.03 -14.82 0.94
C THR A 41 -18.37 -14.23 -0.42
N ARG A 42 -18.35 -15.08 -1.43
CA ARG A 42 -18.81 -14.75 -2.79
C ARG A 42 -20.23 -15.26 -2.99
N ARG A 43 -21.11 -14.46 -3.61
CA ARG A 43 -22.50 -14.83 -3.89
C ARG A 43 -22.81 -14.77 -5.37
N ALA A 44 -23.68 -15.67 -5.82
CA ALA A 44 -24.26 -15.64 -7.16
C ALA A 44 -25.64 -16.30 -7.20
N THR A 45 -26.52 -15.81 -8.05
CA THR A 45 -27.77 -16.51 -8.38
C THR A 45 -27.58 -17.33 -9.66
N VAL A 46 -28.03 -18.59 -9.64
CA VAL A 46 -27.91 -19.51 -10.78
C VAL A 46 -29.21 -20.29 -11.00
N SER A 47 -29.59 -20.45 -12.26
CA SER A 47 -30.65 -21.36 -12.68
C SER A 47 -30.08 -22.76 -12.87
N LEU A 48 -30.59 -23.73 -12.11
CA LEU A 48 -30.10 -25.11 -12.07
C LEU A 48 -31.21 -26.07 -12.53
N PRO A 49 -31.03 -26.78 -13.66
CA PRO A 49 -31.92 -27.86 -14.05
C PRO A 49 -31.87 -29.04 -13.07
N ALA A 50 -32.92 -29.85 -13.02
CA ALA A 50 -32.91 -31.10 -12.28
C ALA A 50 -31.83 -32.05 -12.82
N GLY A 51 -31.04 -32.64 -11.93
CA GLY A 51 -29.96 -33.55 -12.31
C GLY A 51 -28.68 -33.38 -11.46
N GLU A 52 -27.58 -33.92 -11.97
CA GLU A 52 -26.25 -33.72 -11.44
C GLU A 52 -25.50 -32.77 -12.37
N HIS A 53 -24.83 -31.76 -11.84
CA HIS A 53 -24.10 -30.75 -12.60
C HIS A 53 -22.76 -30.46 -11.92
N ARG A 54 -21.92 -29.67 -12.59
CA ARG A 54 -20.67 -29.15 -12.03
C ARG A 54 -20.70 -27.63 -12.12
N LEU A 55 -20.65 -26.97 -10.96
CA LEU A 55 -20.45 -25.52 -10.91
C LEU A 55 -18.95 -25.23 -11.10
N LEU A 56 -18.64 -24.30 -12.00
CA LEU A 56 -17.31 -23.76 -12.20
C LEU A 56 -17.33 -22.30 -11.75
N ILE A 57 -16.77 -22.01 -10.59
CA ILE A 57 -16.77 -20.67 -9.99
C ILE A 57 -15.36 -20.09 -10.11
N PRO A 58 -15.13 -19.09 -10.98
CA PRO A 58 -13.82 -18.43 -11.07
C PRO A 58 -13.49 -17.62 -9.82
N VAL A 59 -12.30 -17.84 -9.28
CA VAL A 59 -11.80 -17.18 -8.07
C VAL A 59 -10.37 -16.69 -8.37
N PRO A 60 -10.19 -15.41 -8.75
CA PRO A 60 -8.88 -14.88 -9.13
C PRO A 60 -7.80 -15.01 -8.04
N ASP A 61 -8.23 -14.98 -6.77
CA ASP A 61 -7.41 -15.05 -5.57
C ASP A 61 -7.30 -16.48 -5.00
N LEU A 62 -7.64 -17.52 -5.77
CA LEU A 62 -7.72 -18.92 -5.29
C LEU A 62 -6.40 -19.46 -4.74
N SER A 63 -5.27 -18.92 -5.19
CA SER A 63 -3.93 -19.30 -4.70
C SER A 63 -3.69 -18.91 -3.25
N ALA A 64 -4.39 -17.90 -2.75
CA ALA A 64 -4.31 -17.41 -1.36
C ALA A 64 -5.53 -17.82 -0.51
N ALA A 65 -6.51 -18.51 -1.10
CA ALA A 65 -7.70 -18.99 -0.43
C ALA A 65 -7.47 -20.36 0.24
N ASP A 66 -8.07 -20.59 1.40
CA ASP A 66 -8.16 -21.86 2.11
C ASP A 66 -9.55 -22.05 2.72
N LEU A 67 -9.82 -23.24 3.27
CA LEU A 67 -11.09 -23.56 3.93
C LEU A 67 -12.32 -23.27 3.03
N LEU A 68 -12.24 -23.69 1.75
CA LEU A 68 -13.32 -23.54 0.79
C LEU A 68 -14.58 -24.25 1.30
N GLU A 69 -15.66 -23.49 1.45
CA GLU A 69 -16.98 -23.97 1.84
C GLU A 69 -18.03 -23.48 0.86
N ILE A 70 -18.92 -24.37 0.44
CA ILE A 70 -20.02 -24.05 -0.47
C ILE A 70 -21.34 -24.24 0.25
N SER A 71 -22.23 -23.27 0.12
CA SER A 71 -23.57 -23.29 0.70
C SER A 71 -24.61 -22.80 -0.29
N GLY A 72 -25.87 -23.17 -0.03
CA GLY A 72 -27.01 -22.83 -0.86
C GLY A 72 -28.32 -23.23 -0.16
N PRO A 73 -29.48 -22.93 -0.76
CA PRO A 73 -30.78 -23.25 -0.16
C PRO A 73 -31.03 -24.75 -0.02
N ASP A 74 -31.98 -25.09 0.85
CA ASP A 74 -32.44 -26.46 1.06
C ASP A 74 -32.85 -27.13 -0.26
N GLY A 75 -32.45 -28.39 -0.44
CA GLY A 75 -32.75 -29.18 -1.66
C GLY A 75 -31.60 -29.27 -2.66
N LEU A 76 -30.51 -28.53 -2.45
CA LEU A 76 -29.25 -28.70 -3.15
C LEU A 76 -28.29 -29.58 -2.34
N SER A 77 -27.61 -30.51 -3.02
CA SER A 77 -26.55 -31.33 -2.42
C SER A 77 -25.23 -31.05 -3.13
N PHE A 78 -24.28 -30.45 -2.41
CA PHE A 78 -22.95 -30.17 -2.93
C PHE A 78 -21.96 -31.29 -2.61
N GLY A 79 -21.07 -31.57 -3.56
CA GLY A 79 -19.85 -32.34 -3.35
C GLY A 79 -18.72 -31.45 -2.81
N PRO A 80 -17.57 -32.05 -2.46
CA PRO A 80 -16.43 -31.27 -1.97
C PRO A 80 -15.89 -30.34 -3.06
N PRO A 81 -15.57 -29.07 -2.74
CA PRO A 81 -14.99 -28.13 -3.69
C PRO A 81 -13.57 -28.57 -4.09
N GLN A 82 -13.27 -28.50 -5.39
CA GLN A 82 -11.97 -28.86 -5.95
C GLN A 82 -11.34 -27.67 -6.66
N ARG A 83 -10.05 -27.44 -6.45
CA ARG A 83 -9.32 -26.37 -7.13
C ARG A 83 -8.84 -26.84 -8.49
N ARG A 84 -9.05 -26.01 -9.51
CA ARG A 84 -8.51 -26.25 -10.85
C ARG A 84 -7.94 -24.94 -11.40
N ALA A 85 -6.65 -24.97 -11.70
CA ALA A 85 -5.97 -23.82 -12.29
C ALA A 85 -6.13 -23.76 -13.81
N GLY A 86 -6.14 -22.55 -14.36
CA GLY A 86 -6.06 -22.30 -15.80
C GLY A 86 -7.22 -22.88 -16.63
N HIS A 87 -8.44 -22.88 -16.10
CA HIS A 87 -9.64 -23.23 -16.85
C HIS A 87 -9.90 -22.19 -17.95
N VAL A 88 -10.10 -22.65 -19.18
CA VAL A 88 -10.26 -21.76 -20.35
C VAL A 88 -11.71 -21.32 -20.49
N ILE A 89 -11.93 -20.02 -20.58
CA ILE A 89 -13.23 -19.41 -20.83
C ILE A 89 -13.18 -18.49 -22.06
N ALA A 90 -14.33 -18.28 -22.69
CA ALA A 90 -14.45 -17.28 -23.74
C ALA A 90 -14.27 -15.87 -23.16
N GLU A 91 -13.62 -14.99 -23.91
CA GLU A 91 -13.42 -13.60 -23.50
C GLU A 91 -14.77 -12.89 -23.29
N GLY A 92 -14.88 -12.15 -22.19
CA GLY A 92 -16.08 -11.40 -21.84
C GLY A 92 -17.30 -12.25 -21.44
N VAL A 93 -17.20 -13.59 -21.39
CA VAL A 93 -18.35 -14.46 -21.08
C VAL A 93 -18.89 -14.27 -19.66
N LEU A 94 -18.06 -13.75 -18.76
CA LEU A 94 -18.42 -13.42 -17.39
C LEU A 94 -18.42 -11.92 -17.12
N ASP A 95 -18.38 -11.07 -18.14
CA ASP A 95 -18.40 -9.63 -17.91
C ASP A 95 -19.72 -9.21 -17.25
N ASP A 96 -19.63 -8.37 -16.22
CA ASP A 96 -20.80 -7.66 -15.71
C ASP A 96 -21.16 -6.48 -16.64
N PRO A 97 -22.33 -5.84 -16.48
CA PRO A 97 -22.75 -4.77 -17.38
C PRO A 97 -21.73 -3.64 -17.57
N SER A 98 -20.97 -3.27 -16.53
CA SER A 98 -19.95 -2.22 -16.63
C SER A 98 -18.74 -2.68 -17.45
N GLN A 99 -18.30 -3.93 -17.26
CA GLN A 99 -17.21 -4.54 -18.02
C GLN A 99 -17.58 -4.76 -19.48
N ALA A 100 -18.82 -5.20 -19.75
CA ALA A 100 -19.31 -5.39 -21.12
C ALA A 100 -19.36 -4.06 -21.89
N VAL A 101 -19.80 -2.98 -21.24
CA VAL A 101 -19.77 -1.62 -21.83
C VAL A 101 -18.33 -1.16 -22.09
N ALA A 102 -17.43 -1.35 -21.12
CA ALA A 102 -16.03 -0.96 -21.28
C ALA A 102 -15.33 -1.77 -22.39
N ARG A 103 -15.63 -3.07 -22.52
CA ARG A 103 -15.13 -3.92 -23.60
C ARG A 103 -15.64 -3.47 -24.96
N SER A 104 -16.93 -3.20 -25.07
CA SER A 104 -17.49 -2.64 -26.32
C SER A 104 -16.85 -1.29 -26.70
N ALA A 105 -16.45 -0.48 -25.72
CA ALA A 105 -15.72 0.75 -25.97
C ALA A 105 -14.28 0.51 -26.47
N VAL A 106 -13.61 -0.55 -25.99
CA VAL A 106 -12.32 -1.01 -26.53
C VAL A 106 -12.50 -1.43 -27.98
N ASP A 107 -13.45 -2.32 -28.28
CA ASP A 107 -13.71 -2.81 -29.64
C ASP A 107 -13.98 -1.63 -30.61
N ALA A 108 -14.83 -0.69 -30.19
CA ALA A 108 -15.12 0.51 -31.00
C ALA A 108 -13.90 1.42 -31.21
N ALA A 109 -12.99 1.50 -30.23
CA ALA A 109 -11.75 2.27 -30.35
C ALA A 109 -10.73 1.57 -31.27
N GLU A 110 -10.67 0.24 -31.25
CA GLU A 110 -9.86 -0.57 -32.18
C GLU A 110 -10.34 -0.39 -33.62
N ASP A 111 -11.64 -0.53 -33.86
CA ASP A 111 -12.25 -0.31 -35.17
C ASP A 111 -11.98 1.12 -35.69
N ALA A 112 -12.07 2.12 -34.82
CA ALA A 112 -11.82 3.50 -35.17
C ALA A 112 -10.34 3.78 -35.49
N LEU A 113 -9.41 3.11 -34.80
CA LEU A 113 -7.99 3.19 -35.09
C LEU A 113 -7.69 2.55 -36.46
N LEU A 114 -8.19 1.34 -36.70
CA LEU A 114 -8.03 0.64 -37.97
C LEU A 114 -8.55 1.49 -39.14
N ALA A 115 -9.74 2.09 -38.99
CA ALA A 115 -10.31 2.97 -40.01
C ALA A 115 -9.46 4.22 -40.28
N ALA A 116 -8.82 4.79 -39.25
CA ALA A 116 -7.91 5.92 -39.40
C ALA A 116 -6.61 5.52 -40.12
N GLU A 117 -6.07 4.33 -39.82
CA GLU A 117 -4.89 3.76 -40.49
C GLU A 117 -5.17 3.49 -41.98
N ASP A 118 -6.33 2.92 -42.31
CA ASP A 118 -6.77 2.69 -43.68
C ASP A 118 -6.92 4.01 -44.47
N ALA A 119 -7.47 5.04 -43.84
CA ALA A 119 -7.59 6.38 -44.44
C ALA A 119 -6.21 7.00 -44.72
N LEU A 120 -5.27 6.87 -43.78
CA LEU A 120 -3.89 7.33 -43.94
C LEU A 120 -3.18 6.58 -45.07
N ALA A 121 -3.30 5.24 -45.11
CA ALA A 121 -2.72 4.41 -46.16
C ALA A 121 -3.27 4.76 -47.55
N THR A 122 -4.56 5.09 -47.64
CA THR A 122 -5.20 5.59 -48.86
C THR A 122 -4.60 6.93 -49.30
N ALA A 123 -4.40 7.87 -48.37
CA ALA A 123 -3.78 9.16 -48.64
C ALA A 123 -2.32 9.00 -49.13
N ASP A 124 -1.54 8.11 -48.52
CA ASP A 124 -0.18 7.78 -48.96
C ASP A 124 -0.14 7.15 -50.37
N GLY A 125 -1.12 6.32 -50.70
CA GLY A 125 -1.32 5.82 -52.07
C GLY A 125 -1.55 6.96 -53.07
N GLY A 126 -2.41 7.92 -52.73
CA GLY A 126 -2.68 9.10 -53.56
C GLY A 126 -1.44 9.99 -53.76
N ILE A 127 -0.66 10.22 -52.69
CA ILE A 127 0.59 10.97 -52.75
C ILE A 127 1.59 10.29 -53.69
N ARG A 128 1.79 8.96 -53.57
CA ARG A 128 2.68 8.20 -54.45
C ARG A 128 2.26 8.30 -55.93
N ALA A 129 0.95 8.28 -56.21
CA ALA A 129 0.44 8.46 -57.57
C ALA A 129 0.75 9.87 -58.11
N LEU A 130 0.55 10.92 -57.32
CA LEU A 130 0.88 12.30 -57.69
C LEU A 130 2.39 12.50 -57.88
N GLU A 131 3.22 11.88 -57.04
CA GLU A 131 4.69 11.90 -57.18
C GLU A 131 5.15 11.21 -58.46
N ALA A 132 4.53 10.08 -58.84
CA ALA A 132 4.80 9.41 -60.11
C ALA A 132 4.39 10.29 -61.30
N GLN A 133 3.25 10.98 -61.24
CA GLN A 133 2.85 11.95 -62.27
C GLN A 133 3.85 13.11 -62.39
N MET A 134 4.31 13.65 -61.26
CA MET A 134 5.33 14.71 -61.23
C MET A 134 6.66 14.26 -61.84
N ALA A 135 7.09 13.03 -61.54
CA ALA A 135 8.29 12.43 -62.11
C ALA A 135 8.16 12.27 -63.64
N TYR A 136 7.00 11.83 -64.12
CA TYR A 136 6.71 11.72 -65.55
C TYR A 136 6.73 13.09 -66.25
N LEU A 137 6.06 14.11 -65.69
CA LEU A 137 6.09 15.48 -66.22
C LEU A 137 7.53 16.03 -66.27
N THR A 138 8.33 15.77 -65.24
CA THR A 138 9.75 16.17 -65.20
C THR A 138 10.57 15.45 -66.29
N ALA A 139 10.35 14.16 -66.49
CA ALA A 139 11.04 13.38 -67.54
C ALA A 139 10.75 13.93 -68.94
N LEU A 140 9.49 14.32 -69.21
CA LEU A 140 9.10 14.95 -70.47
C LEU A 140 9.87 16.26 -70.73
N THR A 141 10.13 17.06 -69.69
CA THR A 141 10.84 18.35 -69.80
C THR A 141 12.36 18.23 -69.95
N ARG A 142 12.98 17.11 -69.55
CA ARG A 142 14.45 16.94 -69.52
C ARG A 142 15.07 16.63 -70.88
N GLY A 143 14.27 16.17 -71.85
CA GLY A 143 14.71 15.80 -73.21
C GLY A 143 15.57 14.52 -73.26
N GLY A 144 15.61 13.85 -74.43
CA GLY A 144 16.30 12.57 -74.64
C GLY A 144 15.45 11.55 -75.43
N PRO A 145 15.89 10.27 -75.56
CA PRO A 145 15.15 9.23 -76.29
C PRO A 145 13.73 8.97 -75.77
N GLU A 146 13.47 9.29 -74.50
CA GLU A 146 12.19 9.13 -73.81
C GLU A 146 11.52 10.47 -73.44
N GLY A 147 12.09 11.61 -73.86
CA GLY A 147 11.54 12.94 -73.61
C GLY A 147 10.42 13.32 -74.59
N ALA A 148 9.69 14.40 -74.32
CA ALA A 148 8.70 14.91 -75.28
C ALA A 148 9.40 15.35 -76.57
N ALA A 149 8.94 14.85 -77.73
CA ALA A 149 9.42 15.34 -79.02
C ALA A 149 9.03 16.81 -79.19
N MET A 150 10.02 17.68 -79.40
CA MET A 150 9.74 19.10 -79.65
C MET A 150 8.95 19.24 -80.96
N PRO A 151 7.90 20.08 -81.00
CA PRO A 151 7.15 20.33 -82.22
C PRO A 151 8.09 20.80 -83.33
N ALA A 152 7.92 20.25 -84.55
CA ALA A 152 8.71 20.66 -85.71
C ALA A 152 8.42 22.11 -86.13
N ASP A 153 7.25 22.65 -85.77
CA ASP A 153 6.88 24.05 -85.93
C ASP A 153 7.32 24.87 -84.69
N PRO A 154 8.26 25.82 -84.82
CA PRO A 154 8.69 26.70 -83.73
C PRO A 154 7.55 27.50 -83.09
N GLY A 155 6.45 27.76 -83.82
CA GLY A 155 5.28 28.48 -83.30
C GLY A 155 4.48 27.71 -82.25
N LEU A 156 4.61 26.37 -82.19
CA LEU A 156 3.88 25.51 -81.24
C LEU A 156 4.62 25.28 -79.91
N VAL A 157 5.91 25.61 -79.87
CA VAL A 157 6.76 25.43 -78.68
C VAL A 157 6.24 26.20 -77.45
N PRO A 158 5.83 27.49 -77.54
CA PRO A 158 5.29 28.21 -76.39
C PRO A 158 4.01 27.59 -75.83
N GLN A 159 3.18 27.01 -76.69
CA GLN A 159 1.91 26.39 -76.28
C GLN A 159 2.14 25.06 -75.55
N LEU A 160 3.09 24.24 -76.00
CA LEU A 160 3.49 23.02 -75.29
C LEU A 160 4.09 23.34 -73.92
N LEU A 161 4.98 24.34 -73.83
CA LEU A 161 5.57 24.78 -72.57
C LEU A 161 4.53 25.35 -71.59
N ALA A 162 3.55 26.11 -72.10
CA ALA A 162 2.45 26.62 -71.28
C ALA A 162 1.60 25.48 -70.69
N THR A 163 1.24 24.47 -71.50
CA THR A 163 0.48 23.30 -71.04
C THR A 163 1.27 22.48 -70.01
N LEU A 164 2.54 22.20 -70.27
CA LEU A 164 3.40 21.48 -69.32
C LEU A 164 3.57 22.25 -68.00
N GLY A 165 3.74 23.57 -68.07
CA GLY A 165 3.79 24.44 -66.89
C GLY A 165 2.49 24.42 -66.08
N ALA A 166 1.34 24.49 -66.75
CA ALA A 166 0.03 24.43 -66.10
C ALA A 166 -0.23 23.08 -65.42
N GLU A 167 0.07 21.95 -66.10
CA GLU A 167 -0.07 20.62 -65.51
C GLU A 167 0.89 20.39 -64.34
N THR A 168 2.14 20.86 -64.46
CA THR A 168 3.11 20.79 -63.36
C THR A 168 2.62 21.57 -62.14
N ALA A 169 2.13 22.80 -62.34
CA ALA A 169 1.58 23.61 -61.25
C ALA A 169 0.35 22.97 -60.60
N ARG A 170 -0.54 22.36 -61.40
CA ARG A 170 -1.73 21.64 -60.92
C ARG A 170 -1.33 20.45 -60.04
N VAL A 171 -0.47 19.56 -60.53
CA VAL A 171 -0.03 18.37 -59.77
C VAL A 171 0.75 18.77 -58.52
N GLN A 172 1.58 19.83 -58.58
CA GLN A 172 2.25 20.35 -57.38
C GLN A 172 1.27 20.86 -56.32
N ALA A 173 0.23 21.59 -56.73
CA ALA A 173 -0.80 22.08 -55.81
C ALA A 173 -1.60 20.92 -55.18
N GLU A 174 -2.00 19.93 -55.98
CA GLU A 174 -2.67 18.72 -55.50
C GLU A 174 -1.80 17.92 -54.54
N LEU A 175 -0.50 17.76 -54.85
CA LEU A 175 0.46 17.07 -54.00
C LEU A 175 0.64 17.79 -52.66
N GLN A 176 0.72 19.12 -52.67
CA GLN A 176 0.81 19.90 -51.44
C GLN A 176 -0.46 19.76 -50.59
N ALA A 177 -1.65 19.85 -51.20
CA ALA A 177 -2.91 19.64 -50.52
C ALA A 177 -3.03 18.23 -49.93
N ALA A 178 -2.64 17.20 -50.69
CA ALA A 178 -2.62 15.82 -50.24
C ALA A 178 -1.67 15.60 -49.06
N ARG A 179 -0.49 16.24 -49.05
CA ARG A 179 0.47 16.18 -47.94
C ARG A 179 -0.06 16.83 -46.66
N VAL A 180 -0.79 17.95 -46.79
CA VAL A 180 -1.46 18.59 -45.64
C VAL A 180 -2.56 17.67 -45.09
N ALA A 181 -3.45 17.16 -45.95
CA ALA A 181 -4.50 16.24 -45.53
C ALA A 181 -3.94 14.95 -44.88
N ARG A 182 -2.83 14.41 -45.42
CA ARG A 182 -2.13 13.25 -44.82
C ARG A 182 -1.63 13.55 -43.41
N ARG A 183 -1.13 14.76 -43.14
CA ARG A 183 -0.68 15.14 -41.79
C ARG A 183 -1.86 15.07 -40.80
N ASP A 184 -3.00 15.62 -41.17
CA ASP A 184 -4.18 15.63 -40.30
C ASP A 184 -4.71 14.21 -40.06
N LEU A 185 -4.62 13.31 -41.06
CA LEU A 185 -4.91 11.88 -40.89
C LEU A 185 -3.91 11.16 -39.98
N ALA A 186 -2.62 11.49 -40.07
CA ALA A 186 -1.59 10.91 -39.20
C ALA A 186 -1.76 11.34 -37.73
N GLU A 187 -2.20 12.58 -37.51
CA GLU A 187 -2.61 13.07 -36.18
C GLU A 187 -3.82 12.29 -35.68
N ALA A 188 -4.84 12.08 -36.52
CA ALA A 188 -6.01 11.29 -36.15
C ALA A 188 -5.66 9.84 -35.74
N VAL A 189 -4.74 9.17 -36.44
CA VAL A 189 -4.23 7.83 -36.04
C VAL A 189 -3.62 7.89 -34.63
N THR A 190 -2.80 8.91 -34.37
CA THR A 190 -2.19 9.10 -33.05
C THR A 190 -3.25 9.29 -31.95
N ASP A 191 -4.23 10.16 -32.20
CA ASP A 191 -5.34 10.42 -31.26
C ASP A 191 -6.18 9.17 -31.00
N ARG A 192 -6.47 8.38 -32.03
CA ARG A 192 -7.20 7.10 -31.87
C ARG A 192 -6.39 6.07 -31.11
N GLY A 193 -5.07 6.04 -31.28
CA GLY A 193 -4.18 5.21 -30.47
C GLY A 193 -4.24 5.56 -28.99
N VAL A 194 -4.25 6.86 -28.65
CA VAL A 194 -4.42 7.34 -27.26
C VAL A 194 -5.80 6.96 -26.71
N ALA A 195 -6.86 7.13 -27.51
CA ALA A 195 -8.22 6.77 -27.09
C ALA A 195 -8.36 5.25 -26.83
N LEU A 196 -7.74 4.41 -27.66
CA LEU A 196 -7.71 2.97 -27.46
C LEU A 196 -6.95 2.58 -26.18
N ALA A 197 -5.80 3.20 -25.92
CA ALA A 197 -5.06 2.97 -24.68
C ALA A 197 -5.92 3.34 -23.46
N ALA A 198 -6.57 4.50 -23.48
CA ALA A 198 -7.47 4.94 -22.41
C ALA A 198 -8.66 3.99 -22.19
N ALA A 199 -9.26 3.47 -23.28
CA ALA A 199 -10.35 2.49 -23.20
C ALA A 199 -9.87 1.16 -22.59
N ARG A 200 -8.68 0.68 -22.98
CA ARG A 200 -8.07 -0.54 -22.40
C ARG A 200 -7.76 -0.37 -20.92
N ASP A 201 -7.21 0.77 -20.52
CA ASP A 201 -6.95 1.07 -19.11
C ASP A 201 -8.25 1.16 -18.30
N ALA A 202 -9.31 1.72 -18.88
CA ALA A 202 -10.63 1.77 -18.25
C ALA A 202 -11.21 0.36 -18.03
N LEU A 203 -11.12 -0.52 -19.03
CA LEU A 203 -11.53 -1.92 -18.88
C LEU A 203 -10.65 -2.64 -17.84
N ALA A 204 -9.33 -2.46 -17.87
CA ALA A 204 -8.41 -3.11 -16.93
C ALA A 204 -8.67 -2.74 -15.47
N ARG A 205 -9.06 -1.48 -15.18
CA ARG A 205 -9.46 -1.03 -13.84
C ARG A 205 -10.68 -1.76 -13.30
N LEU A 206 -11.57 -2.24 -14.16
CA LEU A 206 -12.75 -3.02 -13.77
C LEU A 206 -12.42 -4.49 -13.46
N ARG A 207 -11.16 -4.93 -13.61
CA ARG A 207 -10.70 -6.29 -13.33
C ARG A 207 -11.57 -7.37 -14.03
N PRO A 208 -11.74 -7.33 -15.37
CA PRO A 208 -12.45 -8.38 -16.09
C PRO A 208 -11.70 -9.70 -15.98
N PHE A 209 -12.43 -10.81 -16.08
CA PHE A 209 -11.80 -12.12 -16.17
C PHE A 209 -11.02 -12.25 -17.49
N GLY A 210 -9.84 -12.85 -17.41
CA GLY A 210 -9.08 -13.26 -18.59
C GLY A 210 -9.67 -14.53 -19.23
N THR A 211 -9.04 -15.01 -20.30
CA THR A 211 -9.45 -16.25 -20.99
C THR A 211 -8.97 -17.53 -20.30
N ALA A 212 -8.11 -17.42 -19.29
CA ALA A 212 -7.69 -18.50 -18.42
C ALA A 212 -7.87 -18.07 -16.96
N VAL A 213 -8.69 -18.82 -16.22
CA VAL A 213 -9.07 -18.50 -14.84
C VAL A 213 -8.89 -19.70 -13.93
N ASP A 214 -8.51 -19.44 -12.69
CA ASP A 214 -8.53 -20.45 -11.64
C ASP A 214 -9.97 -20.60 -11.13
N VAL A 215 -10.46 -21.83 -11.07
CA VAL A 215 -11.86 -22.13 -10.72
C VAL A 215 -11.95 -23.08 -9.54
N VAL A 216 -13.00 -22.89 -8.75
CA VAL A 216 -13.50 -23.88 -7.81
C VAL A 216 -14.56 -24.71 -8.53
N GLU A 217 -14.27 -26.00 -8.71
CA GLU A 217 -15.22 -26.97 -9.26
C GLU A 217 -16.04 -27.60 -8.13
N VAL A 218 -17.37 -27.50 -8.19
CA VAL A 218 -18.28 -28.06 -7.19
C VAL A 218 -19.31 -28.95 -7.87
N PRO A 219 -19.31 -30.28 -7.63
CA PRO A 219 -20.41 -31.14 -8.03
C PRO A 219 -21.68 -30.74 -7.29
N VAL A 220 -22.80 -30.60 -7.99
CA VAL A 220 -24.10 -30.28 -7.37
C VAL A 220 -25.17 -31.23 -7.87
N ARG A 221 -26.01 -31.73 -6.96
CA ARG A 221 -27.21 -32.52 -7.30
C ARG A 221 -28.45 -31.74 -6.93
N VAL A 222 -29.39 -31.68 -7.87
CA VAL A 222 -30.58 -30.84 -7.85
C VAL A 222 -31.79 -31.71 -8.14
N ALA A 223 -32.78 -31.69 -7.24
CA ALA A 223 -33.93 -32.59 -7.35
C ALA A 223 -34.98 -32.14 -8.38
N ALA A 224 -35.12 -30.83 -8.57
CA ALA A 224 -36.06 -30.20 -9.50
C ALA A 224 -35.47 -28.88 -10.01
N ASP A 225 -35.86 -28.45 -11.21
CA ASP A 225 -35.43 -27.16 -11.77
C ASP A 225 -35.66 -26.03 -10.75
N THR A 226 -34.61 -25.30 -10.41
CA THR A 226 -34.66 -24.25 -9.39
C THR A 226 -33.74 -23.10 -9.75
N GLU A 227 -34.13 -21.90 -9.32
CA GLU A 227 -33.22 -20.77 -9.19
C GLU A 227 -32.71 -20.74 -7.75
N ALA A 228 -31.40 -20.62 -7.56
CA ALA A 228 -30.77 -20.69 -6.24
C ALA A 228 -29.66 -19.66 -6.09
N GLU A 229 -29.58 -19.05 -4.91
CA GLU A 229 -28.40 -18.31 -4.50
C GLU A 229 -27.36 -19.29 -3.94
N ILE A 230 -26.14 -19.19 -4.44
CA ILE A 230 -24.99 -19.99 -4.02
C ILE A 230 -23.99 -19.06 -3.36
N ALA A 231 -23.48 -19.49 -2.21
CA ALA A 231 -22.44 -18.78 -1.48
C ALA A 231 -21.19 -19.65 -1.36
N LEU A 232 -20.05 -19.11 -1.80
CA LEU A 232 -18.73 -19.70 -1.64
C LEU A 232 -17.96 -18.91 -0.58
N GLY A 233 -17.77 -19.52 0.58
CA GLY A 233 -16.97 -18.99 1.69
C GLY A 233 -15.54 -19.52 1.63
N TYR A 234 -14.56 -18.70 2.00
CA TYR A 234 -13.17 -19.11 2.16
C TYR A 234 -12.37 -18.14 3.02
N LEU A 235 -11.27 -18.62 3.59
CA LEU A 235 -10.28 -17.78 4.27
C LEU A 235 -9.19 -17.37 3.28
N SER A 236 -9.07 -16.08 2.99
CA SER A 236 -8.01 -15.50 2.16
C SER A 236 -6.87 -15.00 3.02
N TYR A 237 -5.64 -15.39 2.71
CA TYR A 237 -4.42 -14.84 3.31
C TYR A 237 -3.82 -13.67 2.50
N ALA A 238 -4.48 -13.29 1.41
CA ALA A 238 -4.08 -12.14 0.59
C ALA A 238 -4.75 -10.84 1.03
N ALA A 239 -5.63 -10.87 2.03
CA ALA A 239 -6.30 -9.67 2.54
C ALA A 239 -6.09 -9.52 4.04
N GLY A 240 -5.96 -8.29 4.51
CA GLY A 240 -5.79 -7.95 5.92
C GLY A 240 -6.09 -6.48 6.17
N TRP A 241 -6.07 -6.08 7.44
CA TRP A 241 -6.20 -4.68 7.81
C TRP A 241 -5.25 -4.29 8.93
N GLU A 242 -4.91 -3.01 8.98
CA GLU A 242 -4.12 -2.42 10.06
C GLU A 242 -4.75 -1.11 10.55
N PRO A 243 -4.66 -0.80 11.85
CA PRO A 243 -5.12 0.48 12.37
C PRO A 243 -4.12 1.59 12.03
N SER A 244 -4.64 2.79 11.81
CA SER A 244 -3.84 4.00 11.78
C SER A 244 -4.54 5.13 12.52
N TYR A 245 -3.78 6.14 12.93
CA TYR A 245 -4.26 7.18 13.85
C TYR A 245 -3.87 8.58 13.40
N GLU A 246 -4.72 9.54 13.71
CA GLU A 246 -4.33 10.95 13.81
C GLU A 246 -4.55 11.42 15.25
N LEU A 247 -3.46 11.80 15.91
CA LEU A 247 -3.42 12.29 17.28
C LEU A 247 -3.32 13.81 17.24
N ARG A 248 -4.38 14.52 17.62
CA ARG A 248 -4.40 15.99 17.66
C ARG A 248 -4.40 16.49 19.09
N LEU A 249 -3.31 17.14 19.49
CA LEU A 249 -3.19 17.80 20.78
C LEU A 249 -3.47 19.30 20.65
N ASP A 250 -4.38 19.79 21.47
CA ASP A 250 -4.47 21.20 21.85
C ASP A 250 -3.57 21.42 23.06
N SER A 251 -2.45 22.12 22.85
CA SER A 251 -1.40 22.25 23.86
C SER A 251 -1.77 23.19 25.02
N GLU A 252 -2.79 24.04 24.85
CA GLU A 252 -3.26 24.95 25.90
C GLU A 252 -4.20 24.26 26.89
N THR A 253 -5.05 23.36 26.39
CA THR A 253 -6.10 22.70 27.18
C THR A 253 -5.76 21.27 27.57
N GLY A 254 -4.78 20.64 26.90
CA GLY A 254 -4.47 19.21 27.06
C GLY A 254 -5.52 18.30 26.41
N ALA A 255 -6.42 18.83 25.59
CA ALA A 255 -7.38 18.01 24.86
C ALA A 255 -6.66 17.22 23.76
N LEU A 256 -6.79 15.89 23.81
CA LEU A 256 -6.19 14.97 22.83
C LEU A 256 -7.29 14.25 22.07
N GLU A 257 -7.44 14.59 20.80
CA GLU A 257 -8.33 13.89 19.87
C GLU A 257 -7.56 12.74 19.19
N VAL A 258 -8.14 11.55 19.21
CA VAL A 258 -7.58 10.35 18.59
C VAL A 258 -8.55 9.89 17.50
N ALA A 259 -8.32 10.34 16.27
CA ALA A 259 -9.07 9.85 15.11
C ALA A 259 -8.50 8.50 14.67
N ARG A 260 -9.36 7.47 14.62
CA ARG A 260 -8.97 6.10 14.25
C ARG A 260 -9.35 5.81 12.80
N PHE A 261 -8.47 5.13 12.10
CA PHE A 261 -8.67 4.69 10.72
C PHE A 261 -8.31 3.21 10.58
N VAL A 262 -8.91 2.58 9.58
CA VAL A 262 -8.56 1.25 9.12
C VAL A 262 -7.98 1.35 7.72
N THR A 263 -6.76 0.84 7.56
CA THR A 263 -6.20 0.57 6.24
C THR A 263 -6.46 -0.89 5.91
N VAL A 264 -7.36 -1.13 4.96
CA VAL A 264 -7.59 -2.47 4.41
C VAL A 264 -6.74 -2.65 3.17
N GLN A 265 -6.10 -3.81 3.05
CA GLN A 265 -5.32 -4.19 1.89
C GLN A 265 -5.74 -5.60 1.44
N ALA A 266 -5.99 -5.77 0.15
CA ALA A 266 -6.28 -7.05 -0.49
C ALA A 266 -5.46 -7.23 -1.76
N GLY A 267 -4.80 -8.38 -1.87
CA GLY A 267 -4.08 -8.85 -3.05
C GLY A 267 -4.85 -9.92 -3.83
N GLY A 268 -4.16 -10.60 -4.75
CA GLY A 268 -4.70 -11.77 -5.46
C GLY A 268 -5.61 -11.45 -6.65
N GLY A 269 -5.70 -10.20 -7.09
CA GLY A 269 -6.39 -9.81 -8.33
C GLY A 269 -7.93 -9.93 -8.29
N ALA A 270 -8.51 -10.34 -7.16
CA ALA A 270 -9.95 -10.34 -6.96
C ALA A 270 -10.50 -8.91 -6.96
N ARG A 271 -11.72 -8.76 -7.48
CA ARG A 271 -12.44 -7.50 -7.47
C ARG A 271 -13.24 -7.36 -6.17
N TRP A 272 -12.97 -6.28 -5.44
CA TRP A 272 -13.69 -5.89 -4.23
C TRP A 272 -14.52 -4.65 -4.53
N GLN A 273 -15.78 -4.84 -4.88
CA GLN A 273 -16.69 -3.76 -5.27
C GLN A 273 -18.01 -3.93 -4.53
N GLU A 274 -18.46 -2.89 -3.82
CA GLU A 274 -19.68 -2.89 -3.00
C GLU A 274 -19.71 -4.06 -2.00
N VAL A 275 -18.61 -4.30 -1.29
CA VAL A 275 -18.48 -5.41 -0.33
C VAL A 275 -18.96 -4.97 1.05
N ALA A 276 -19.86 -5.73 1.66
CA ALA A 276 -20.19 -5.55 3.07
C ALA A 276 -18.99 -5.98 3.95
N MET A 277 -18.32 -5.01 4.58
CA MET A 277 -17.09 -5.26 5.32
C MET A 277 -17.26 -5.19 6.84
N VAL A 278 -16.64 -6.15 7.52
CA VAL A 278 -16.47 -6.16 8.98
C VAL A 278 -14.99 -6.26 9.29
N PHE A 279 -14.47 -5.35 10.11
CA PHE A 279 -13.08 -5.41 10.58
C PHE A 279 -13.03 -6.06 11.95
N SER A 280 -12.17 -7.06 12.12
CA SER A 280 -12.09 -7.85 13.35
C SER A 280 -10.66 -7.99 13.84
N THR A 281 -10.46 -7.91 15.15
CA THR A 281 -9.17 -8.25 15.81
C THR A 281 -9.07 -9.73 16.16
N ALA A 282 -10.07 -10.54 15.80
CA ALA A 282 -9.98 -11.98 15.96
C ALA A 282 -8.80 -12.55 15.17
N THR A 283 -8.21 -13.62 15.69
CA THR A 283 -7.06 -14.30 15.08
C THR A 283 -7.45 -15.75 14.78
N PRO A 284 -8.09 -16.03 13.62
CA PRO A 284 -8.56 -17.38 13.28
C PRO A 284 -7.45 -18.44 13.33
N ALA A 285 -6.21 -18.05 12.99
CA ALA A 285 -5.03 -18.91 13.01
C ALA A 285 -4.27 -18.92 14.35
N ARG A 286 -4.84 -18.38 15.45
CA ARG A 286 -4.16 -18.32 16.75
C ARG A 286 -3.77 -19.73 17.21
N GLN A 287 -2.53 -19.85 17.69
CA GLN A 287 -1.99 -21.09 18.26
C GLN A 287 -2.97 -21.66 19.29
N ARG A 288 -3.55 -22.82 18.97
CA ARG A 288 -4.53 -23.51 19.84
C ARG A 288 -3.85 -24.35 20.94
N GLU A 289 -2.63 -24.79 20.69
CA GLU A 289 -1.90 -25.72 21.55
C GLU A 289 -0.64 -25.04 22.11
N PRO A 290 -0.32 -25.19 23.40
CA PRO A 290 0.90 -24.61 23.97
C PRO A 290 2.14 -25.15 23.26
N SER A 291 3.21 -24.35 23.23
CA SER A 291 4.49 -24.81 22.70
C SER A 291 4.97 -26.06 23.44
N GLU A 292 5.42 -27.06 22.70
CA GLU A 292 5.97 -28.27 23.30
C GLU A 292 7.31 -27.97 23.99
N LEU A 293 7.44 -28.41 25.24
CA LEU A 293 8.71 -28.32 25.97
C LEU A 293 9.64 -29.43 25.50
N SER A 294 10.64 -29.08 24.69
CA SER A 294 11.76 -29.98 24.38
C SER A 294 12.84 -29.84 25.46
N PRO A 295 13.33 -30.94 26.07
CA PRO A 295 14.48 -30.86 26.95
C PRO A 295 15.70 -30.36 26.16
N SER A 296 16.29 -29.26 26.61
CA SER A 296 17.54 -28.70 26.08
C SER A 296 18.69 -29.04 27.04
N PRO A 297 19.28 -30.25 26.97
CA PRO A 297 20.40 -30.60 27.83
C PRO A 297 21.61 -29.73 27.49
N ALA A 298 22.17 -29.05 28.48
CA ALA A 298 23.47 -28.40 28.34
C ALA A 298 24.53 -29.47 28.02
N ARG A 299 25.18 -29.36 26.85
CA ARG A 299 26.27 -30.24 26.44
C ARG A 299 27.47 -29.40 26.04
N ILE A 300 28.65 -29.81 26.49
CA ILE A 300 29.91 -29.33 25.92
C ILE A 300 30.03 -30.03 24.57
N VAL A 301 29.92 -29.27 23.49
CA VAL A 301 30.11 -29.76 22.12
C VAL A 301 31.51 -29.34 21.72
N GLU A 302 32.31 -30.26 21.19
CA GLU A 302 33.58 -29.87 20.57
C GLU A 302 33.29 -28.89 19.43
N PRO A 303 34.03 -27.78 19.31
CA PRO A 303 33.83 -26.83 18.21
C PRO A 303 33.95 -27.61 16.90
N ALA A 304 32.86 -27.62 16.12
CA ALA A 304 32.84 -28.31 14.84
C ALA A 304 34.01 -27.78 14.00
N PRO A 305 34.77 -28.65 13.31
CA PRO A 305 35.77 -28.18 12.37
C PRO A 305 35.10 -27.22 11.39
N PRO A 306 35.73 -26.09 11.05
CA PRO A 306 35.14 -25.13 10.14
C PRO A 306 34.70 -25.86 8.87
N VAL A 307 33.41 -25.78 8.56
CA VAL A 307 32.90 -26.25 7.29
C VAL A 307 33.56 -25.38 6.24
N VAL A 308 34.53 -25.95 5.52
CA VAL A 308 35.03 -25.34 4.30
C VAL A 308 33.86 -25.42 3.32
N LEU A 309 33.10 -24.33 3.19
CA LEU A 309 32.14 -24.18 2.10
C LEU A 309 32.92 -24.29 0.80
N GLY A 310 32.90 -25.49 0.21
CA GLY A 310 33.32 -25.69 -1.17
C GLY A 310 32.56 -24.70 -2.03
N ALA A 311 33.29 -23.99 -2.90
CA ALA A 311 32.77 -22.96 -3.78
C ALA A 311 31.50 -23.44 -4.50
N VAL A 312 30.36 -22.93 -4.03
CA VAL A 312 29.12 -22.95 -4.79
C VAL A 312 29.35 -22.01 -5.98
N PRO A 313 29.18 -22.44 -7.24
CA PRO A 313 29.31 -21.54 -8.37
C PRO A 313 28.28 -20.42 -8.22
N ARG A 314 28.75 -19.18 -8.11
CA ARG A 314 27.91 -17.99 -8.23
C ARG A 314 27.25 -18.02 -9.60
N ILE A 315 25.95 -18.33 -9.64
CA ILE A 315 25.11 -17.88 -10.72
C ILE A 315 25.01 -16.36 -10.55
N ALA A 316 25.52 -15.62 -11.52
CA ALA A 316 25.40 -14.18 -11.58
C ALA A 316 23.92 -13.82 -11.81
N SER A 317 23.25 -13.33 -10.78
CA SER A 317 22.03 -12.55 -10.93
C SER A 317 22.46 -11.14 -11.35
N GLY A 318 22.26 -10.85 -12.64
CA GLY A 318 22.35 -9.50 -13.19
C GLY A 318 21.11 -8.69 -12.86
N ASP A 319 21.34 -7.39 -12.67
CA ASP A 319 20.44 -6.25 -12.73
C ASP A 319 19.24 -6.21 -11.77
N MET A 320 19.45 -5.61 -10.59
CA MET A 320 18.39 -4.90 -9.88
C MET A 320 18.27 -3.49 -10.46
N VAL A 321 17.14 -3.21 -11.09
CA VAL A 321 16.72 -1.85 -11.44
C VAL A 321 15.99 -1.28 -10.22
N MET A 322 16.51 -0.18 -9.69
CA MET A 322 15.81 0.67 -8.72
C MET A 322 14.55 1.23 -9.38
N LEU A 323 13.37 0.91 -8.86
CA LEU A 323 12.14 1.59 -9.28
C LEU A 323 11.97 2.84 -8.42
N GLU A 324 11.92 3.99 -9.08
CA GLU A 324 11.60 5.28 -8.48
C GLU A 324 10.17 5.28 -7.91
N ALA A 325 10.01 6.02 -6.81
CA ALA A 325 8.74 6.28 -6.17
C ALA A 325 7.79 7.04 -7.12
N ALA A 326 6.60 6.48 -7.33
CA ALA A 326 5.48 7.14 -7.99
C ALA A 326 4.67 7.96 -6.96
N PRO A 327 3.99 9.04 -7.39
CA PRO A 327 3.34 9.99 -6.49
C PRO A 327 2.14 9.38 -5.75
N VAL A 328 2.02 9.76 -4.48
CA VAL A 328 0.93 9.44 -3.56
C VAL A 328 -0.40 9.90 -4.17
N ALA A 329 -1.32 8.96 -4.36
CA ALA A 329 -2.70 9.25 -4.73
C ALA A 329 -3.44 9.87 -3.55
N GLU A 330 -4.22 10.91 -3.81
CA GLU A 330 -5.05 11.57 -2.81
C GLU A 330 -6.16 10.62 -2.32
N PRO A 331 -6.37 10.52 -0.99
CA PRO A 331 -7.37 9.63 -0.43
C PRO A 331 -8.79 10.08 -0.82
N VAL A 332 -9.60 9.10 -1.25
CA VAL A 332 -11.04 9.25 -1.41
C VAL A 332 -11.67 9.26 -0.01
N MET A 333 -12.26 10.39 0.38
CA MET A 333 -12.98 10.52 1.64
C MET A 333 -14.38 9.90 1.48
N VAL A 334 -14.65 8.84 2.23
CA VAL A 334 -16.00 8.29 2.45
C VAL A 334 -16.43 8.68 3.86
N ASP A 335 -17.63 9.25 4.00
CA ASP A 335 -18.17 9.78 5.25
C ASP A 335 -19.15 8.79 5.88
N ASP A 336 -18.66 7.58 6.21
CA ASP A 336 -19.44 6.56 6.91
C ASP A 336 -18.64 5.94 8.04
N ARG A 337 -19.22 5.95 9.24
CA ARG A 337 -18.60 5.44 10.47
C ARG A 337 -19.07 4.02 10.76
N ALA A 338 -18.15 3.16 11.18
CA ALA A 338 -18.46 1.78 11.56
C ALA A 338 -19.11 1.70 12.96
N ALA A 339 -20.00 0.73 13.15
CA ALA A 339 -20.57 0.43 14.46
C ALA A 339 -19.76 -0.67 15.16
N LEU A 340 -19.38 -0.44 16.43
CA LEU A 340 -18.68 -1.41 17.25
C LEU A 340 -19.65 -2.48 17.80
N GLN A 341 -19.29 -3.75 17.63
CA GLN A 341 -19.91 -4.89 18.31
C GLN A 341 -18.84 -5.66 19.08
N VAL A 342 -19.11 -5.92 20.37
CA VAL A 342 -18.20 -6.64 21.26
C VAL A 342 -18.72 -8.06 21.46
N GLU A 343 -18.05 -9.04 20.86
CA GLU A 343 -18.28 -10.47 21.10
C GLU A 343 -16.97 -11.14 21.56
N GLY A 344 -16.82 -11.36 22.87
CA GLY A 344 -15.64 -12.01 23.45
C GLY A 344 -14.37 -11.14 23.49
N LEU A 345 -13.19 -11.78 23.54
CA LEU A 345 -11.85 -11.16 23.61
C LEU A 345 -11.42 -10.46 22.28
N SER A 346 -12.32 -10.28 21.33
CA SER A 346 -12.09 -9.67 20.02
C SER A 346 -13.05 -8.51 19.78
N LEU A 347 -12.54 -7.45 19.17
CA LEU A 347 -13.31 -6.28 18.74
C LEU A 347 -13.73 -6.48 17.28
N SER A 348 -14.96 -6.06 16.95
CA SER A 348 -15.47 -6.08 15.58
C SER A 348 -16.16 -4.77 15.22
N TRP A 349 -15.87 -4.24 14.04
CA TRP A 349 -16.45 -3.02 13.49
C TRP A 349 -17.12 -3.32 12.16
N ALA A 350 -18.45 -3.24 12.12
CA ALA A 350 -19.21 -3.40 10.89
C ALA A 350 -19.38 -2.04 10.22
N TYR A 351 -18.93 -1.93 8.96
CA TYR A 351 -19.23 -0.75 8.15
C TYR A 351 -20.67 -0.82 7.63
N ALA A 352 -21.40 0.30 7.77
CA ALA A 352 -22.79 0.38 7.35
C ALA A 352 -22.93 0.43 5.83
N GLU A 353 -22.04 1.16 5.16
CA GLU A 353 -22.01 1.25 3.70
C GLU A 353 -21.06 0.21 3.09
N PRO A 354 -21.42 -0.36 1.92
CA PRO A 354 -20.52 -1.26 1.19
C PRO A 354 -19.22 -0.55 0.80
N VAL A 355 -18.11 -1.27 0.90
CA VAL A 355 -16.77 -0.75 0.62
C VAL A 355 -16.26 -1.30 -0.70
N SER A 356 -15.64 -0.42 -1.49
CA SER A 356 -14.96 -0.78 -2.73
C SER A 356 -13.47 -0.48 -2.61
N LEU A 357 -12.62 -1.42 -3.01
CA LEU A 357 -11.17 -1.22 -3.03
C LEU A 357 -10.73 -0.70 -4.40
N GLY A 358 -9.78 0.22 -4.39
CA GLY A 358 -9.18 0.74 -5.62
C GLY A 358 -8.38 -0.34 -6.37
N PRO A 359 -7.83 -0.01 -7.56
CA PRO A 359 -7.03 -0.95 -8.35
C PRO A 359 -5.86 -1.56 -7.57
N ASP A 360 -5.25 -0.80 -6.66
CA ASP A 360 -4.11 -1.24 -5.85
C ASP A 360 -4.53 -2.15 -4.67
N GLY A 361 -5.83 -2.38 -4.50
CA GLY A 361 -6.39 -3.22 -3.45
C GLY A 361 -6.32 -2.59 -2.06
N ILE A 362 -6.14 -1.27 -1.97
CA ILE A 362 -6.01 -0.54 -0.70
C ILE A 362 -7.20 0.42 -0.55
N ALA A 363 -7.72 0.53 0.67
CA ALA A 363 -8.60 1.62 1.08
C ALA A 363 -8.29 2.04 2.53
N VAL A 364 -8.39 3.34 2.81
CA VAL A 364 -8.29 3.91 4.16
C VAL A 364 -9.67 4.40 4.56
N LEU A 365 -10.20 3.89 5.67
CA LEU A 365 -11.57 4.12 6.10
C LEU A 365 -11.61 4.68 7.52
N PRO A 366 -12.38 5.75 7.79
CA PRO A 366 -12.50 6.32 9.13
C PRO A 366 -13.36 5.45 10.03
N LEU A 367 -12.86 5.06 11.20
CA LEU A 367 -13.66 4.38 12.21
C LEU A 367 -14.47 5.42 13.01
N ASP A 368 -13.88 5.90 14.09
CA ASP A 368 -14.45 6.84 15.04
C ASP A 368 -13.34 7.69 15.65
N THR A 369 -13.75 8.70 16.39
CA THR A 369 -12.86 9.63 17.06
C THR A 369 -13.05 9.50 18.56
N LEU A 370 -11.96 9.27 19.27
CA LEU A 370 -11.91 9.22 20.71
C LEU A 370 -11.40 10.56 21.26
N ALA A 371 -11.89 10.94 22.43
CA ALA A 371 -11.44 12.13 23.13
C ALA A 371 -10.78 11.72 24.45
N LEU A 372 -9.50 12.07 24.59
CA LEU A 372 -8.71 11.87 25.80
C LEU A 372 -8.32 13.22 26.38
N THR A 373 -7.92 13.22 27.65
CA THR A 373 -7.24 14.37 28.28
C THR A 373 -5.81 13.96 28.57
N ALA A 374 -4.86 14.80 28.19
CA ALA A 374 -3.45 14.60 28.43
C ALA A 374 -2.89 15.71 29.34
N GLU A 375 -2.03 15.32 30.26
CA GLU A 375 -1.16 16.27 30.96
C GLU A 375 0.05 16.51 30.07
N THR A 376 0.42 17.77 29.86
CA THR A 376 1.53 18.15 28.99
C THR A 376 2.70 18.69 29.79
N GLU A 377 3.92 18.34 29.40
CA GLU A 377 5.13 18.93 29.96
C GLU A 377 6.21 19.18 28.89
N ALA A 378 7.05 20.19 29.14
CA ALA A 378 8.30 20.35 28.40
C ALA A 378 9.36 19.44 29.01
N ARG A 379 9.84 18.44 28.25
CA ARG A 379 10.85 17.48 28.68
C ARG A 379 12.19 17.75 28.00
N ALA A 380 13.28 17.76 28.77
CA ALA A 380 14.61 18.11 28.28
C ALA A 380 15.64 17.02 28.61
N ILE A 381 16.42 16.58 27.62
CA ILE A 381 17.55 15.64 27.80
C ILE A 381 18.82 16.24 27.17
N PRO A 382 19.51 17.19 27.85
CA PRO A 382 20.57 18.02 27.27
C PRO A 382 21.81 17.27 26.77
N ARG A 383 21.96 15.99 27.18
CA ARG A 383 23.07 15.16 26.74
C ARG A 383 22.97 14.75 25.27
N TYR A 384 21.74 14.63 24.76
CA TYR A 384 21.47 14.08 23.44
C TYR A 384 20.74 15.06 22.53
N ASP A 385 19.95 15.96 23.11
CA ASP A 385 19.05 16.83 22.36
C ASP A 385 19.52 18.29 22.36
N GLU A 386 19.14 19.03 21.32
CA GLU A 386 19.41 20.47 21.18
C GLU A 386 18.28 21.35 21.75
N THR A 387 17.07 20.79 21.88
CA THR A 387 15.86 21.50 22.37
C THR A 387 15.08 20.63 23.34
N ALA A 388 14.23 21.25 24.16
CA ALA A 388 13.20 20.50 24.89
C ALA A 388 12.10 20.02 23.92
N PHE A 389 11.35 19.01 24.32
CA PHE A 389 10.22 18.45 23.56
C PHE A 389 8.93 18.57 24.36
N LEU A 390 7.80 18.77 23.67
CA LEU A 390 6.50 18.66 24.30
C LEU A 390 6.13 17.18 24.41
N VAL A 391 5.89 16.72 25.63
CA VAL A 391 5.40 15.36 25.90
C VAL A 391 4.00 15.46 26.49
N ALA A 392 3.09 14.65 25.99
CA ALA A 392 1.73 14.52 26.49
C ALA A 392 1.55 13.13 27.12
N MET A 393 1.15 13.09 28.37
CA MET A 393 0.85 11.88 29.12
C MET A 393 -0.66 11.71 29.20
N ALA A 394 -1.19 10.65 28.59
CA ALA A 394 -2.62 10.37 28.56
C ALA A 394 -2.91 8.97 29.10
N THR A 395 -4.01 8.82 29.82
CA THR A 395 -4.55 7.50 30.17
C THR A 395 -5.59 7.08 29.14
N ASN A 396 -5.50 5.85 28.64
CA ASN A 396 -6.53 5.30 27.77
C ASN A 396 -7.78 4.91 28.58
N ASP A 397 -8.69 5.85 28.80
CA ASP A 397 -9.95 5.66 29.53
C ASP A 397 -11.14 5.28 28.64
N THR A 398 -10.90 4.97 27.36
CA THR A 398 -11.93 4.72 26.33
C THR A 398 -12.69 3.40 26.53
N GLY A 399 -12.17 2.51 27.37
CA GLY A 399 -12.71 1.16 27.58
C GLY A 399 -12.24 0.12 26.55
N GLU A 400 -11.49 0.54 25.54
CA GLU A 400 -10.95 -0.32 24.48
C GLU A 400 -9.42 -0.17 24.38
N PRO A 401 -8.67 -1.22 23.99
CA PRO A 401 -7.26 -1.06 23.67
C PRO A 401 -7.07 -0.23 22.39
N LEU A 402 -6.12 0.72 22.41
CA LEU A 402 -5.55 1.28 21.19
C LEU A 402 -4.56 0.25 20.64
N LEU A 403 -4.85 -0.24 19.44
CA LEU A 403 -4.05 -1.27 18.78
C LEU A 403 -2.74 -0.67 18.21
N PRO A 404 -1.66 -1.44 18.11
CA PRO A 404 -0.43 -0.96 17.47
C PRO A 404 -0.67 -0.52 16.03
N GLY A 405 -0.19 0.66 15.66
CA GLY A 405 -0.38 1.19 14.31
C GLY A 405 0.34 2.52 14.07
N LEU A 406 0.41 2.92 12.81
CA LEU A 406 1.03 4.19 12.42
C LEU A 406 0.17 5.36 12.89
N ALA A 407 0.79 6.36 13.53
CA ALA A 407 0.13 7.54 14.06
C ALA A 407 0.76 8.83 13.53
N ARG A 408 -0.08 9.74 13.05
CA ARG A 408 0.32 11.12 12.72
C ARG A 408 0.00 12.03 13.88
N PHE A 409 0.98 12.83 14.27
CA PHE A 409 0.90 13.71 15.43
C PHE A 409 0.68 15.14 14.95
N TYR A 410 -0.36 15.78 15.46
CA TYR A 410 -0.69 17.18 15.22
C TYR A 410 -0.69 17.94 16.54
N ARG A 411 -0.12 19.14 16.53
CA ARG A 411 -0.12 20.08 17.65
C ARG A 411 -0.69 21.40 17.18
N ASP A 412 -1.74 21.89 17.84
CA ASP A 412 -2.40 23.19 17.55
C ASP A 412 -2.78 23.35 16.06
N GLY A 413 -3.20 22.23 15.43
CA GLY A 413 -3.60 22.17 14.02
C GLY A 413 -2.47 21.94 13.01
N ALA A 414 -1.21 21.93 13.42
CA ALA A 414 -0.06 21.67 12.55
C ALA A 414 0.47 20.23 12.71
N LEU A 415 0.83 19.57 11.60
CA LEU A 415 1.49 18.26 11.64
C LEU A 415 2.91 18.42 12.20
N VAL A 416 3.24 17.66 13.26
CA VAL A 416 4.57 17.68 13.89
C VAL A 416 5.40 16.44 13.56
N GLY A 417 4.77 15.32 13.20
CA GLY A 417 5.49 14.10 12.85
C GLY A 417 4.60 12.89 12.63
N GLU A 418 5.24 11.77 12.35
CA GLU A 418 4.62 10.45 12.23
C GLU A 418 5.48 9.45 13.01
N ASP A 419 4.86 8.59 13.81
CA ASP A 419 5.54 7.55 14.58
C ASP A 419 4.64 6.33 14.78
N TRP A 420 5.21 5.23 15.26
CA TRP A 420 4.49 4.00 15.57
C TRP A 420 3.89 4.07 16.98
N LEU A 421 2.55 4.02 17.07
CA LEU A 421 1.85 3.89 18.34
C LEU A 421 1.94 2.42 18.81
N PRO A 422 2.53 2.12 19.98
CA PRO A 422 2.48 0.78 20.55
C PRO A 422 1.06 0.43 21.03
N MET A 423 0.84 -0.82 21.45
CA MET A 423 -0.43 -1.19 22.07
C MET A 423 -0.61 -0.42 23.39
N VAL A 424 -1.71 0.33 23.51
CA VAL A 424 -2.12 0.97 24.77
C VAL A 424 -3.38 0.26 25.26
N ALA A 425 -3.22 -0.63 26.25
CA ALA A 425 -4.36 -1.33 26.84
C ALA A 425 -5.35 -0.34 27.48
N ALA A 426 -6.61 -0.74 27.62
CA ALA A 426 -7.57 0.05 28.37
C ALA A 426 -7.09 0.24 29.82
N GLY A 427 -7.08 1.48 30.29
CA GLY A 427 -6.57 1.91 31.59
C GLY A 427 -5.04 2.07 31.67
N ALA A 428 -4.29 1.82 30.59
CA ALA A 428 -2.85 2.06 30.57
C ALA A 428 -2.52 3.52 30.23
N GLU A 429 -1.39 3.99 30.72
CA GLU A 429 -0.81 5.29 30.39
C GLU A 429 0.00 5.22 29.09
N ALA A 430 0.00 6.31 28.34
CA ALA A 430 0.80 6.51 27.15
C ALA A 430 1.52 7.86 27.23
N GLU A 431 2.83 7.85 27.02
CA GLU A 431 3.63 9.04 26.83
C GLU A 431 3.86 9.28 25.33
N LEU A 432 3.47 10.46 24.85
CA LEU A 432 3.43 10.79 23.44
C LEU A 432 4.21 12.08 23.16
N GLY A 433 5.22 12.02 22.30
CA GLY A 433 6.02 13.18 21.91
C GLY A 433 5.33 14.01 20.82
N PHE A 434 5.09 15.29 21.08
CA PHE A 434 4.48 16.26 20.15
C PHE A 434 5.50 17.25 19.58
N GLY A 435 6.74 16.79 19.40
CA GLY A 435 7.81 17.50 18.71
C GLY A 435 8.58 18.53 19.56
N PRO A 436 9.60 19.15 18.95
CA PRO A 436 10.50 20.07 19.65
C PRO A 436 9.81 21.38 20.05
N LEU A 437 10.42 22.03 21.04
CA LEU A 437 10.13 23.38 21.54
C LEU A 437 11.34 24.25 21.26
N ASP A 438 11.42 24.83 20.06
CA ASP A 438 12.59 25.56 19.55
C ASP A 438 13.01 26.77 20.42
N HIS A 439 12.07 27.31 21.21
CA HIS A 439 12.33 28.39 22.16
C HIS A 439 12.98 27.91 23.45
N LEU A 440 13.00 26.62 23.75
CA LEU A 440 13.66 26.02 24.90
C LEU A 440 14.92 25.28 24.44
N ARG A 441 16.06 25.99 24.40
CA ARG A 441 17.33 25.43 23.95
C ARG A 441 18.07 24.75 25.07
N LEU A 442 18.61 23.56 24.80
CA LEU A 442 19.35 22.82 25.80
C LEU A 442 20.81 23.27 25.82
N VAL A 443 21.36 23.33 27.03
CA VAL A 443 22.74 23.71 27.29
C VAL A 443 23.45 22.50 27.87
N TRP A 444 24.63 22.17 27.35
CA TRP A 444 25.53 21.19 27.93
C TRP A 444 26.97 21.65 27.73
N ILE A 445 27.72 21.76 28.84
CA ILE A 445 29.06 22.35 28.86
C ILE A 445 29.96 21.51 29.77
N ASP A 446 31.02 20.92 29.21
CA ASP A 446 32.14 20.38 30.00
C ASP A 446 33.09 21.52 30.37
N ARG A 447 33.02 21.98 31.62
CA ARG A 447 33.88 23.05 32.14
C ARG A 447 35.28 22.57 32.49
N SER A 448 35.51 21.26 32.60
CA SER A 448 36.84 20.70 32.89
C SER A 448 37.82 20.83 31.74
N LEU A 449 37.36 21.15 30.53
CA LEU A 449 38.19 21.40 29.36
C LEU A 449 38.59 22.89 29.21
N ALA A 450 37.99 23.79 30.00
CA ALA A 450 38.24 25.24 29.92
C ALA A 450 39.41 25.71 30.80
N GLU A 451 39.74 24.96 31.87
CA GLU A 451 40.92 25.22 32.70
C GLU A 451 42.14 24.48 32.12
N GLY A 452 43.00 25.22 31.43
CA GLY A 452 44.30 24.76 30.97
C GLY A 452 45.30 24.57 32.11
N ASP A 453 45.02 23.65 33.03
CA ASP A 453 45.94 23.27 34.10
C ASP A 453 46.01 21.75 34.26
N ARG A 454 47.08 21.17 33.73
CA ARG A 454 47.82 20.06 34.36
C ARG A 454 49.15 19.86 33.64
N GLY A 455 50.18 20.47 34.23
CA GLY A 455 51.56 20.03 34.06
C GLY A 455 51.73 18.58 34.49
N VAL A 456 52.69 17.92 33.83
CA VAL A 456 53.04 16.51 33.95
C VAL A 456 53.45 16.12 35.39
N PHE A 457 52.53 15.52 36.15
CA PHE A 457 52.83 14.68 37.31
C PHE A 457 51.79 13.53 37.42
N THR A 458 52.25 12.30 37.19
CA THR A 458 51.50 11.05 37.20
C THR A 458 51.58 10.38 38.57
N THR A 459 50.66 10.67 39.49
CA THR A 459 50.39 9.81 40.67
C THR A 459 48.94 9.85 41.18
N ALA A 460 47.99 10.47 40.50
CA ALA A 460 46.59 10.45 40.94
C ALA A 460 45.74 9.64 39.97
N SER A 461 45.35 8.42 40.37
CA SER A 461 44.21 7.69 39.79
C SER A 461 42.91 8.38 40.20
N THR A 462 42.80 9.67 39.87
CA THR A 462 41.67 10.53 40.22
C THR A 462 41.24 11.30 38.99
N GLN A 463 39.94 11.32 38.73
CA GLN A 463 39.36 12.13 37.66
C GLN A 463 38.28 13.04 38.24
N LEU A 464 38.50 14.34 38.11
CA LEU A 464 37.51 15.37 38.42
C LEU A 464 36.87 15.85 37.11
N ARG A 465 35.55 15.87 37.05
CA ARG A 465 34.77 16.51 35.99
C ARG A 465 33.76 17.49 36.59
N GLU A 466 33.58 18.60 35.89
CA GLU A 466 32.65 19.68 36.17
C GLU A 466 31.86 19.96 34.91
N ILE A 467 30.57 19.66 34.97
CA ILE A 467 29.66 19.73 33.83
C ILE A 467 28.49 20.60 34.24
N ALA A 468 28.12 21.54 33.37
CA ALA A 468 26.90 22.32 33.51
C ALA A 468 25.93 21.93 32.41
N PHE A 469 24.71 21.56 32.76
CA PHE A 469 23.66 21.26 31.81
C PHE A 469 22.35 21.93 32.20
N GLY A 470 21.47 22.23 31.25
CA GLY A 470 20.29 23.02 31.54
C GLY A 470 19.49 23.43 30.33
N VAL A 471 18.68 24.47 30.50
CA VAL A 471 17.75 24.99 29.50
C VAL A 471 17.82 26.51 29.47
N GLU A 472 17.87 27.07 28.27
CA GLU A 472 17.69 28.49 27.97
C GLU A 472 16.29 28.72 27.39
N ASN A 473 15.53 29.63 27.99
CA ASN A 473 14.22 30.02 27.51
C ASN A 473 14.31 31.31 26.68
N LEU A 474 14.04 31.19 25.38
CA LEU A 474 14.07 32.29 24.41
C LEU A 474 12.69 32.93 24.18
N SER A 475 11.65 32.48 24.88
CA SER A 475 10.31 33.06 24.80
C SER A 475 10.14 34.29 25.70
N ASP A 476 8.98 34.93 25.60
CA ASP A 476 8.54 36.03 26.44
C ASP A 476 7.70 35.57 27.66
N ALA A 477 7.50 34.27 27.84
CA ALA A 477 6.78 33.66 28.95
C ALA A 477 7.70 32.85 29.87
N ALA A 478 7.31 32.70 31.14
CA ALA A 478 8.00 31.78 32.05
C ALA A 478 7.56 30.34 31.74
N GLU A 479 8.51 29.42 31.75
CA GLU A 479 8.30 28.02 31.33
C GLU A 479 8.76 27.06 32.42
N THR A 480 7.97 26.02 32.66
CA THR A 480 8.33 24.91 33.56
C THR A 480 8.87 23.76 32.72
N VAL A 481 10.12 23.35 32.95
CA VAL A 481 10.77 22.30 32.17
C VAL A 481 11.22 21.15 33.07
N ARG A 482 10.82 19.92 32.74
CA ARG A 482 11.30 18.70 33.37
C ARG A 482 12.58 18.24 32.66
N LEU A 483 13.72 18.49 33.30
CA LEU A 483 15.03 18.08 32.79
C LEU A 483 15.40 16.71 33.34
N LEU A 484 15.77 15.77 32.47
CA LEU A 484 16.31 14.46 32.84
C LEU A 484 17.80 14.37 32.48
N TYR A 485 18.59 13.79 33.39
CA TYR A 485 20.01 13.57 33.14
C TYR A 485 20.50 12.26 33.77
N ALA A 486 21.31 11.50 33.03
CA ALA A 486 21.96 10.29 33.52
C ALA A 486 23.32 10.63 34.14
N THR A 487 23.40 10.50 35.47
CA THR A 487 24.61 10.70 36.27
C THR A 487 25.37 9.38 36.46
N PRO A 488 26.69 9.40 36.65
CA PRO A 488 27.45 8.18 36.90
C PRO A 488 27.08 7.53 38.23
N PHE A 489 27.19 6.21 38.30
CA PHE A 489 27.08 5.43 39.52
C PHE A 489 28.23 4.41 39.61
N ALA A 490 28.66 4.08 40.84
CA ALA A 490 29.66 3.06 41.09
C ALA A 490 29.01 1.76 41.59
N GLU A 491 29.40 0.62 40.98
CA GLU A 491 29.02 -0.72 41.44
C GLU A 491 30.18 -1.47 42.10
N GLN A 492 31.41 -1.12 41.74
CA GLN A 492 32.62 -1.76 42.25
C GLN A 492 33.01 -1.13 43.59
N GLU A 493 33.35 -1.95 44.58
CA GLU A 493 33.80 -1.47 45.89
C GLU A 493 35.09 -0.64 45.81
N ASP A 494 35.95 -0.95 44.83
CA ASP A 494 37.25 -0.29 44.64
C ASP A 494 37.17 1.02 43.83
N LEU A 495 35.98 1.41 43.35
CA LEU A 495 35.76 2.67 42.61
C LEU A 495 35.06 3.67 43.53
N GLY A 496 35.81 4.64 44.05
CA GLY A 496 35.25 5.77 44.77
C GLY A 496 34.58 6.77 43.82
N LEU A 497 33.40 7.26 44.24
CA LEU A 497 32.59 8.22 43.50
C LEU A 497 32.06 9.27 44.49
N ASP A 498 32.49 10.52 44.32
CA ASP A 498 31.87 11.69 44.95
C ASP A 498 31.11 12.49 43.88
N LEU A 499 29.77 12.52 44.00
CA LEU A 499 28.88 13.19 43.07
C LEU A 499 28.12 14.31 43.80
N THR A 500 28.32 15.54 43.35
CA THR A 500 27.60 16.73 43.81
C THR A 500 26.76 17.31 42.68
N LEU A 501 25.48 17.57 42.95
CA LEU A 501 24.50 18.15 42.02
C LEU A 501 23.90 19.42 42.64
N ALA A 502 23.93 20.52 41.91
CA ALA A 502 23.38 21.80 42.35
C ALA A 502 22.57 22.48 41.23
N PRO A 503 21.24 22.69 41.39
CA PRO A 503 20.41 22.28 42.53
C PRO A 503 20.31 20.74 42.67
N PRO A 504 19.93 20.22 43.85
CA PRO A 504 19.67 18.80 44.00
C PRO A 504 18.47 18.38 43.12
N PRO A 505 18.43 17.13 42.63
CA PRO A 505 17.31 16.65 41.80
C PRO A 505 16.00 16.65 42.59
N SER A 506 14.91 16.99 41.91
CA SER A 506 13.55 16.88 42.46
C SER A 506 13.09 15.43 42.54
N GLU A 507 13.62 14.56 41.68
CA GLU A 507 13.35 13.13 41.65
C GLU A 507 14.62 12.34 41.29
N ARG A 508 14.81 11.18 41.94
CA ARG A 508 15.98 10.31 41.73
C ARG A 508 15.54 8.94 41.26
N ASP A 509 16.40 8.31 40.47
CA ASP A 509 16.21 6.98 39.89
C ASP A 509 14.87 6.85 39.16
N VAL A 510 14.62 7.81 38.26
CA VAL A 510 13.39 7.89 37.44
C VAL A 510 13.19 6.57 36.69
N ASP A 511 11.96 6.06 36.68
CA ASP A 511 11.59 4.77 36.08
C ASP A 511 12.41 3.57 36.58
N ASP A 512 12.80 3.60 37.87
CA ASP A 512 13.70 2.61 38.50
C ASP A 512 15.09 2.51 37.82
N LEU A 513 15.47 3.50 37.01
CA LEU A 513 16.76 3.58 36.35
C LEU A 513 17.80 4.27 37.25
N ARG A 514 18.66 3.46 37.86
CA ARG A 514 19.73 3.93 38.74
C ARG A 514 20.60 5.00 38.06
N GLY A 515 20.76 6.14 38.73
CA GLY A 515 21.57 7.26 38.26
C GLY A 515 20.86 8.20 37.28
N VAL A 516 19.63 7.89 36.86
CA VAL A 516 18.79 8.82 36.09
C VAL A 516 18.03 9.71 37.05
N HIS A 517 18.19 11.02 36.91
CA HIS A 517 17.61 12.00 37.83
C HIS A 517 16.81 13.04 37.06
N ALA A 518 15.78 13.61 37.70
CA ALA A 518 14.97 14.69 37.14
C ALA A 518 14.99 15.96 38.00
N TRP A 519 14.87 17.10 37.31
CA TRP A 519 14.72 18.43 37.87
C TRP A 519 13.51 19.12 37.25
N THR A 520 12.62 19.66 38.07
CA THR A 520 11.61 20.63 37.63
C THR A 520 12.24 22.03 37.70
N LEU A 521 12.50 22.63 36.54
CA LEU A 521 13.13 23.94 36.41
C LEU A 521 12.10 24.99 36.00
N GLU A 522 11.99 26.06 36.78
CA GLU A 522 11.24 27.26 36.41
C GLU A 522 12.19 28.23 35.70
N VAL A 523 11.98 28.46 34.40
CA VAL A 523 12.86 29.27 33.56
C VAL A 523 12.16 30.54 33.11
N ALA A 524 12.55 31.67 33.69
CA ALA A 524 12.00 32.98 33.35
C ALA A 524 12.27 33.37 31.87
N PRO A 525 11.51 34.32 31.30
CA PRO A 525 11.72 34.79 29.93
C PRO A 525 13.15 35.27 29.70
N GLY A 526 13.81 34.78 28.64
CA GLY A 526 15.19 35.13 28.29
C GLY A 526 16.26 34.62 29.26
N ALA A 527 15.91 33.76 30.22
CA ALA A 527 16.84 33.27 31.24
C ALA A 527 17.39 31.88 30.90
N THR A 528 18.52 31.54 31.52
CA THR A 528 19.10 30.19 31.49
C THR A 528 19.08 29.59 32.89
N ALA A 529 18.51 28.40 33.03
CA ALA A 529 18.58 27.60 34.25
C ALA A 529 19.59 26.47 34.04
N LEU A 530 20.60 26.38 34.91
CA LEU A 530 21.65 25.37 34.85
C LEU A 530 21.64 24.50 36.12
N VAL A 531 21.93 23.23 35.91
CA VAL A 531 22.33 22.26 36.92
C VAL A 531 23.84 22.05 36.79
N GLU A 532 24.55 22.28 37.88
CA GLU A 532 25.98 22.07 38.00
C GLU A 532 26.22 20.67 38.58
N MET A 533 26.97 19.84 37.85
CA MET A 533 27.39 18.52 38.26
C MET A 533 28.91 18.51 38.44
N ARG A 534 29.35 18.22 39.67
CA ARG A 534 30.74 17.94 39.99
C ARG A 534 30.86 16.47 40.33
N VAL A 535 31.73 15.75 39.63
CA VAL A 535 32.00 14.34 39.88
C VAL A 535 33.49 14.11 40.02
N GLU A 536 33.86 13.45 41.12
CA GLU A 536 35.23 13.03 41.41
C GLU A 536 35.25 11.50 41.53
N PHE A 537 36.05 10.86 40.69
CA PHE A 537 36.33 9.43 40.77
C PHE A 537 37.71 9.19 41.35
N ASP A 538 37.85 8.17 42.18
CA ASP A 538 39.12 7.63 42.63
C ASP A 538 39.16 6.11 42.46
N TRP A 539 40.30 5.57 41.99
CA TRP A 539 40.45 4.13 41.72
C TRP A 539 41.89 3.65 41.93
N PRO A 540 42.16 2.33 41.99
CA PRO A 540 43.51 1.81 42.24
C PRO A 540 44.51 2.13 41.12
N GLU A 541 45.78 2.27 41.47
CA GLU A 541 46.87 2.48 40.52
C GLU A 541 46.99 1.30 39.54
N GLY A 542 47.19 1.60 38.25
CA GLY A 542 47.32 0.58 37.19
C GLY A 542 45.99 0.10 36.58
N GLN A 543 44.85 0.63 37.02
CA GLN A 543 43.55 0.44 36.37
C GLN A 543 43.15 1.66 35.53
N GLU A 544 42.23 1.45 34.59
CA GLU A 544 41.73 2.49 33.66
C GLU A 544 40.23 2.73 33.90
N LEU A 545 39.86 3.99 34.15
CA LEU A 545 38.47 4.41 34.26
C LEU A 545 37.86 4.58 32.86
N THR A 546 36.77 3.87 32.59
CA THR A 546 35.99 4.04 31.35
C THR A 546 34.66 4.72 31.67
N TRP A 547 34.64 6.04 31.63
CA TRP A 547 33.40 6.83 31.70
C TRP A 547 33.49 8.05 30.78
N TRP A 548 32.48 8.21 29.95
CA TRP A 548 32.33 9.34 29.03
C TRP A 548 31.02 10.03 29.42
N PRO A 549 31.06 11.30 29.86
CA PRO A 549 29.88 12.04 30.32
C PRO A 549 28.89 12.42 29.23
#